data_AF-A0A7V4H208-F1
#
_entry.id   AF-A0A7V4H208-F1
#
_cell.length_a   1.000
_cell.length_b   1.000
_cell.length_c   1.000
_cell.angle_alpha   90.00
_cell.angle_beta   90.00
_cell.angle_gamma   90.00
#
_symmetry.space_group_name_H-M   'P 1'
#
loop_
_entity.id
_entity.type
_entity.pdbx_description
1 polymer ?
#
loop_
_entity_poly.entity_id
_entity_poly.type
_entity_poly.pdbx_seq_one_letter_code
_entity_poly.pdbx_strand_id
1 'polypeptide(L)'
;MRGGAGRRATLERRPLRPRPDVAGGRSAAGHGRKRGVGSVAAHAGGAPRAAPFPGLLRQDVEPARAGRRPPAGPQRPRSRLLAPGGSLGPRASVLKTVFVPPGNSPAPPRARAAWLRRYGLVLALGLVCALLAAAIPTFFTAANLVNILRQVSINGLLAVGVTLVLLTGGVDLSLGSVVALSGVVAASLAQPGDGPVLLAIAAGIGAGLACGLVNGTLVAHGRVAPFIATLGMMTAARGLALVWSGGRPVSNLVPGFTALGGDWGRLPIPALLLAGVTLAVWVFLNRTRWGRHLYAVGSSAAAARAAGISVTGIQLFAYSLCGALAG
;
A
#
# COMPACT_ATOMS: atom_id res chain seq x y z
N MET A 1 -67.68 49.44 -28.47
CA MET A 1 -68.33 50.40 -27.55
C MET A 1 -68.11 49.96 -26.11
N ARG A 2 -67.52 50.84 -25.27
CA ARG A 2 -67.43 50.84 -23.78
C ARG A 2 -66.74 49.63 -23.11
N GLY A 3 -65.74 49.73 -22.22
CA GLY A 3 -65.13 50.83 -21.46
C GLY A 3 -64.99 50.41 -19.98
N GLY A 4 -63.80 50.58 -19.37
CA GLY A 4 -63.67 50.81 -17.91
C GLY A 4 -62.67 49.96 -17.10
N ALA A 5 -61.57 50.61 -16.68
CA ALA A 5 -60.80 50.53 -15.41
C ALA A 5 -60.41 49.15 -14.82
N GLY A 6 -59.15 48.82 -14.46
CA GLY A 6 -58.07 49.61 -13.88
C GLY A 6 -57.95 49.33 -12.38
N ARG A 7 -56.95 48.53 -11.94
CA ARG A 7 -56.26 48.65 -10.62
C ARG A 7 -55.07 47.69 -10.50
N ARG A 8 -53.96 48.27 -10.03
CA ARG A 8 -52.64 47.68 -9.78
C ARG A 8 -52.67 46.81 -8.51
N ALA A 9 -52.02 45.67 -8.52
CA ALA A 9 -51.75 44.87 -7.33
C ALA A 9 -50.29 45.05 -6.88
N THR A 10 -50.16 45.48 -5.62
CA THR A 10 -48.98 45.85 -4.86
C THR A 10 -48.15 44.63 -4.45
N LEU A 11 -46.83 44.73 -4.59
CA LEU A 11 -45.83 43.77 -4.11
C LEU A 11 -45.73 43.83 -2.57
N GLU A 12 -46.11 42.75 -1.89
CA GLU A 12 -45.91 42.59 -0.45
C GLU A 12 -44.52 42.00 -0.17
N ARG A 13 -43.67 42.79 0.51
CA ARG A 13 -42.28 42.45 0.86
C ARG A 13 -42.24 41.65 2.15
N ARG A 14 -41.65 40.44 2.14
CA ARG A 14 -41.27 39.70 3.35
C ARG A 14 -39.99 40.30 3.98
N PRO A 15 -39.90 40.45 5.31
CA PRO A 15 -38.72 41.00 5.97
C PRO A 15 -37.57 39.99 6.09
N LEU A 16 -36.36 40.47 5.79
CA LEU A 16 -35.06 39.80 5.94
C LEU A 16 -34.64 39.80 7.41
N ARG A 17 -34.11 38.66 7.91
CA ARG A 17 -33.46 38.57 9.23
C ARG A 17 -32.06 39.21 9.18
N PRO A 18 -31.64 40.00 10.18
CA PRO A 18 -30.31 40.62 10.21
C PRO A 18 -29.21 39.63 10.65
N ARG A 19 -28.05 39.74 10.00
CA ARG A 19 -26.76 39.17 10.46
C ARG A 19 -26.09 40.13 11.44
N PRO A 20 -25.35 39.66 12.46
CA PRO A 20 -24.52 40.53 13.27
C PRO A 20 -23.15 40.76 12.59
N ASP A 21 -22.84 42.04 12.39
CA ASP A 21 -21.51 42.57 12.09
C ASP A 21 -20.70 42.70 13.39
N VAL A 22 -19.42 42.33 13.37
CA VAL A 22 -18.41 42.95 14.24
C VAL A 22 -17.11 43.09 13.47
N ALA A 23 -16.84 44.32 13.01
CA ALA A 23 -15.52 44.79 12.68
C ALA A 23 -15.36 46.22 13.23
N GLY A 24 -14.26 46.46 13.94
CA GLY A 24 -13.62 47.78 13.96
C GLY A 24 -13.33 48.39 15.33
N GLY A 25 -12.04 48.55 15.63
CA GLY A 25 -11.53 49.88 15.95
C GLY A 25 -10.64 50.07 17.18
N ARG A 26 -9.35 50.32 16.91
CA ARG A 26 -8.44 51.36 17.49
C ARG A 26 -8.16 51.31 19.01
N SER A 27 -6.93 51.22 19.52
CA SER A 27 -5.68 52.03 19.39
C SER A 27 -5.38 52.73 20.73
N ALA A 28 -4.10 52.70 21.10
CA ALA A 28 -3.36 53.63 21.96
C ALA A 28 -3.19 53.40 23.49
N ALA A 29 -1.91 53.58 23.87
CA ALA A 29 -1.38 54.19 25.09
C ALA A 29 -1.21 53.35 26.38
N GLY A 30 0.02 52.83 26.56
CA GLY A 30 1.00 53.37 27.52
C GLY A 30 0.74 53.22 29.03
N HIS A 31 1.64 52.48 29.69
CA HIS A 31 2.16 52.53 31.08
C HIS A 31 2.48 51.08 31.48
N GLY A 32 3.69 50.60 31.77
CA GLY A 32 4.89 51.22 32.30
C GLY A 32 5.31 50.45 33.56
N ARG A 33 6.31 49.54 33.51
CA ARG A 33 7.36 49.40 34.55
C ARG A 33 8.37 48.27 34.29
N LYS A 34 9.58 48.74 33.97
CA LYS A 34 10.93 48.36 34.41
C LYS A 34 11.12 47.11 35.28
N ARG A 35 12.10 46.29 34.87
CA ARG A 35 13.37 45.89 35.54
C ARG A 35 13.72 44.50 34.98
N GLY A 36 14.88 44.19 34.44
CA GLY A 36 16.18 44.80 34.56
C GLY A 36 17.18 43.68 34.92
N VAL A 37 17.99 43.31 33.92
CA VAL A 37 19.42 42.94 34.03
C VAL A 37 19.80 41.61 34.71
N GLY A 38 20.64 40.83 34.00
CA GLY A 38 21.48 39.79 34.60
C GLY A 38 22.08 38.79 33.60
N SER A 39 22.93 39.26 32.68
CA SER A 39 23.87 38.42 31.90
C SER A 39 25.11 38.14 32.74
N VAL A 40 25.53 36.88 32.90
CA VAL A 40 26.96 36.52 33.10
C VAL A 40 27.23 35.14 32.48
N ALA A 41 28.34 35.06 31.76
CA ALA A 41 28.88 33.90 31.06
C ALA A 41 29.79 33.02 31.95
N ALA A 42 30.00 31.78 31.47
CA ALA A 42 31.19 30.92 31.57
C ALA A 42 31.76 30.52 32.96
N HIS A 43 31.77 29.22 33.27
CA HIS A 43 32.98 28.37 33.20
C HIS A 43 32.75 26.90 33.62
N ALA A 44 33.40 26.02 32.85
CA ALA A 44 33.92 24.67 33.11
C ALA A 44 33.60 23.90 34.41
N GLY A 45 33.34 22.59 34.23
CA GLY A 45 33.95 21.53 35.04
C GLY A 45 33.00 20.53 35.72
N GLY A 46 33.19 19.25 35.42
CA GLY A 46 32.91 18.16 36.37
C GLY A 46 31.70 17.26 36.06
N ALA A 47 31.97 16.09 35.47
CA ALA A 47 31.15 14.90 35.74
C ALA A 47 31.24 14.57 37.25
N PRO A 48 30.18 14.05 37.91
CA PRO A 48 30.03 12.60 37.93
C PRO A 48 28.61 12.03 38.17
N ARG A 49 28.48 10.73 37.86
CA ARG A 49 27.70 9.69 38.57
C ARG A 49 26.17 9.76 38.55
N ALA A 50 25.59 8.97 37.65
CA ALA A 50 24.27 8.38 37.82
C ALA A 50 24.29 7.34 38.95
N ALA A 51 23.37 7.49 39.89
CA ALA A 51 23.03 6.52 40.94
C ALA A 51 21.96 5.52 40.44
N PRO A 52 21.81 4.35 41.09
CA PRO A 52 21.51 3.09 40.42
C PRO A 52 20.04 2.66 40.47
N PHE A 53 19.66 1.86 39.45
CA PHE A 53 18.46 1.04 39.43
C PHE A 53 18.57 -0.14 40.43
N PRO A 54 17.55 -0.44 41.24
CA PRO A 54 17.55 -1.60 42.12
C PRO A 54 17.15 -2.88 41.36
N GLY A 55 18.01 -3.88 41.49
CA GLY A 55 17.66 -5.28 41.80
C GLY A 55 16.74 -6.03 40.84
N LEU A 56 17.31 -7.02 40.13
CA LEU A 56 16.75 -8.37 40.02
C LEU A 56 17.82 -9.34 39.46
N LEU A 57 18.40 -10.10 40.39
CA LEU A 57 18.90 -11.47 40.32
C LEU A 57 19.74 -11.89 39.08
N ARG A 58 21.07 -11.85 39.29
CA ARG A 58 22.04 -12.66 38.56
C ARG A 58 21.76 -14.15 38.79
N GLN A 59 21.65 -14.90 37.70
CA GLN A 59 21.92 -16.34 37.70
C GLN A 59 23.40 -16.52 37.37
N ASP A 60 24.15 -17.09 38.32
CA ASP A 60 25.56 -17.40 38.16
C ASP A 60 25.73 -18.55 37.17
N VAL A 61 26.43 -18.27 36.07
CA VAL A 61 26.89 -19.26 35.10
C VAL A 61 28.25 -19.77 35.57
N GLU A 62 28.28 -21.00 36.08
CA GLU A 62 29.53 -21.71 36.41
C GLU A 62 30.28 -22.13 35.12
N PRO A 63 31.61 -21.96 35.04
CA PRO A 63 32.39 -22.37 33.89
C PRO A 63 32.76 -23.87 33.94
N ALA A 64 32.37 -24.61 32.91
CA ALA A 64 32.72 -26.02 32.74
C ALA A 64 34.24 -26.22 32.58
N ARG A 65 34.86 -26.89 33.56
CA ARG A 65 36.24 -27.39 33.51
C ARG A 65 36.35 -28.66 32.66
N ALA A 66 37.43 -28.71 31.88
CA ALA A 66 37.88 -29.86 31.12
C ALA A 66 38.22 -31.05 32.04
N GLY A 67 37.71 -32.24 31.69
CA GLY A 67 37.98 -33.48 32.43
C GLY A 67 37.66 -34.75 31.64
N ARG A 68 38.69 -35.30 30.99
CA ARG A 68 39.01 -36.71 30.67
C ARG A 68 37.87 -37.72 30.36
N ARG A 69 37.95 -38.32 29.17
CA ARG A 69 37.21 -39.52 28.73
C ARG A 69 37.52 -40.75 29.62
N PRO A 70 36.53 -41.57 30.01
CA PRO A 70 36.77 -42.92 30.51
C PRO A 70 36.85 -43.98 29.38
N PRO A 71 37.51 -45.13 29.61
CA PRO A 71 37.90 -46.07 28.56
C PRO A 71 36.78 -47.07 28.19
N ALA A 72 36.90 -47.62 26.99
CA ALA A 72 36.07 -48.70 26.48
C ALA A 72 36.31 -50.02 27.24
N GLY A 73 35.23 -50.63 27.75
CA GLY A 73 35.21 -51.95 28.37
C GLY A 73 34.18 -52.87 27.69
N PRO A 74 34.32 -54.20 27.81
CA PRO A 74 33.99 -55.15 26.75
C PRO A 74 32.49 -55.45 26.63
N GLN A 75 32.02 -55.52 25.37
CA GLN A 75 30.76 -56.15 25.02
C GLN A 75 30.84 -57.66 25.26
N ARG A 76 29.87 -58.25 25.98
CA ARG A 76 29.33 -59.58 25.65
C ARG A 76 28.01 -59.89 26.38
N PRO A 77 27.20 -60.78 25.79
CA PRO A 77 25.75 -60.77 25.90
C PRO A 77 25.26 -61.76 26.96
N ARG A 78 24.02 -61.59 27.44
CA ARG A 78 23.22 -62.73 27.89
C ARG A 78 21.74 -62.41 27.94
N SER A 79 21.03 -63.11 27.07
CA SER A 79 19.66 -63.55 27.24
C SER A 79 19.34 -63.90 28.69
N ARG A 80 18.26 -63.31 29.22
CA ARG A 80 17.45 -63.98 30.23
C ARG A 80 16.00 -63.53 30.15
N LEU A 81 15.16 -64.55 30.02
CA LEU A 81 13.71 -64.52 30.03
C LEU A 81 13.15 -63.87 31.31
N LEU A 82 12.01 -63.22 31.11
CA LEU A 82 10.86 -63.01 31.99
C LEU A 82 11.07 -63.21 33.51
N ALA A 83 10.91 -62.11 34.23
CA ALA A 83 10.23 -62.09 35.53
C ALA A 83 9.04 -61.11 35.42
N PRO A 84 7.81 -61.49 35.81
CA PRO A 84 6.67 -60.57 35.84
C PRO A 84 6.62 -59.87 37.19
N GLY A 85 6.58 -58.54 37.18
CA GLY A 85 6.29 -57.74 38.37
C GLY A 85 7.28 -56.60 38.59
N GLY A 86 6.87 -55.39 38.21
CA GLY A 86 7.64 -54.18 38.45
C GLY A 86 7.04 -53.00 37.72
N SER A 87 6.22 -52.24 38.44
CA SER A 87 5.59 -50.99 38.00
C SER A 87 6.58 -50.02 37.35
N LEU A 88 6.36 -49.68 36.09
CA LEU A 88 7.04 -48.60 35.38
C LEU A 88 6.01 -47.62 34.82
N GLY A 89 6.21 -46.34 35.16
CA GLY A 89 5.29 -45.23 34.92
C GLY A 89 5.11 -44.80 33.46
N PRO A 90 4.26 -43.79 33.24
CA PRO A 90 3.72 -43.46 31.93
C PRO A 90 4.66 -42.56 31.13
N ARG A 91 5.50 -43.14 30.27
CA ARG A 91 6.13 -42.41 29.15
C ARG A 91 6.17 -43.26 27.88
N ALA A 92 5.01 -43.77 27.48
CA ALA A 92 4.74 -43.99 26.08
C ALA A 92 4.07 -42.71 25.55
N SER A 93 4.86 -41.82 24.96
CA SER A 93 4.35 -40.80 24.05
C SER A 93 3.82 -41.53 22.82
N VAL A 94 2.61 -42.08 22.97
CA VAL A 94 1.80 -42.60 21.89
C VAL A 94 1.67 -41.45 20.91
N LEU A 95 2.30 -41.60 19.74
CA LEU A 95 1.85 -40.92 18.54
C LEU A 95 0.37 -41.26 18.42
N LYS A 96 -0.48 -40.35 18.93
CA LYS A 96 -1.87 -40.27 18.51
C LYS A 96 -1.80 -39.94 17.03
N THR A 97 -1.72 -40.96 16.19
CA THR A 97 -2.38 -40.94 14.90
C THR A 97 -3.79 -40.49 15.23
N VAL A 98 -4.06 -39.21 15.00
CA VAL A 98 -5.41 -38.67 15.06
C VAL A 98 -6.16 -39.44 13.98
N PHE A 99 -6.82 -40.52 14.37
CA PHE A 99 -7.86 -41.13 13.57
C PHE A 99 -8.93 -40.05 13.43
N VAL A 100 -8.86 -39.30 12.33
CA VAL A 100 -9.96 -38.45 11.91
C VAL A 100 -11.04 -39.44 11.49
N PRO A 101 -12.14 -39.61 12.26
CA PRO A 101 -13.25 -40.42 11.80
C PRO A 101 -13.68 -39.88 10.44
N PRO A 102 -14.20 -40.70 9.50
CA PRO A 102 -14.85 -40.19 8.30
C PRO A 102 -16.12 -39.43 8.71
N GLY A 103 -15.93 -38.23 9.25
CA GLY A 103 -16.97 -37.27 9.54
C GLY A 103 -17.44 -36.73 8.21
N ASN A 104 -18.75 -36.85 7.98
CA ASN A 104 -19.51 -36.34 6.84
C ASN A 104 -18.68 -35.44 5.92
N SER A 105 -18.01 -36.04 4.94
CA SER A 105 -17.46 -35.26 3.84
C SER A 105 -18.64 -34.46 3.28
N PRO A 106 -18.59 -33.12 3.24
CA PRO A 106 -19.71 -32.34 2.74
C PRO A 106 -20.07 -32.88 1.38
N ALA A 107 -21.34 -33.28 1.21
CA ALA A 107 -21.82 -33.84 -0.06
C ALA A 107 -21.35 -32.93 -1.21
N PRO A 108 -20.86 -33.49 -2.33
CA PRO A 108 -20.33 -32.69 -3.42
C PRO A 108 -21.37 -31.62 -3.77
N PRO A 109 -20.97 -30.33 -3.86
CA PRO A 109 -21.92 -29.25 -4.08
C PRO A 109 -22.75 -29.61 -5.31
N ARG A 110 -24.08 -29.58 -5.16
CA ARG A 110 -25.03 -29.85 -6.25
C ARG A 110 -24.53 -29.13 -7.51
N ALA A 111 -24.58 -29.77 -8.67
CA ALA A 111 -23.97 -29.23 -9.91
C ALA A 111 -24.34 -27.75 -10.18
N ARG A 112 -25.56 -27.34 -9.81
CA ARG A 112 -26.03 -25.94 -9.85
C ARG A 112 -25.26 -25.00 -8.91
N ALA A 113 -24.96 -25.42 -7.68
CA ALA A 113 -24.17 -24.65 -6.71
C ALA A 113 -22.70 -24.54 -7.13
N ALA A 114 -22.12 -25.60 -7.73
CA ALA A 114 -20.77 -25.54 -8.29
C ALA A 114 -20.70 -24.58 -9.49
N TRP A 115 -21.71 -24.61 -10.36
CA TRP A 115 -21.82 -23.72 -11.52
C TRP A 115 -22.00 -22.25 -11.12
N LEU A 116 -22.92 -21.96 -10.18
CA LEU A 116 -23.12 -20.62 -9.64
C LEU A 116 -21.87 -20.08 -8.93
N ARG A 117 -21.10 -20.92 -8.25
CA ARG A 117 -19.82 -20.48 -7.66
C ARG A 117 -18.76 -20.15 -8.71
N ARG A 118 -18.76 -20.86 -9.84
CA ARG A 118 -17.80 -20.64 -10.94
C ARG A 118 -18.13 -19.41 -11.79
N TYR A 119 -19.41 -19.18 -12.09
CA TYR A 119 -19.86 -18.09 -12.95
C TYR A 119 -20.54 -16.94 -12.22
N GLY A 120 -20.69 -17.03 -10.89
CA GLY A 120 -21.43 -16.06 -10.08
C GLY A 120 -20.94 -14.63 -10.24
N LEU A 121 -19.63 -14.41 -10.36
CA LEU A 121 -19.08 -13.08 -10.62
C LEU A 121 -19.47 -12.55 -12.01
N VAL A 122 -19.41 -13.38 -13.04
CA VAL A 122 -19.78 -12.99 -14.42
C VAL A 122 -21.28 -12.73 -14.51
N LEU A 123 -22.10 -13.55 -13.84
CA LEU A 123 -23.55 -13.37 -13.77
C LEU A 123 -23.91 -12.10 -12.98
N ALA A 124 -23.25 -11.84 -11.85
CA ALA A 124 -23.45 -10.63 -11.08
C ALA A 124 -23.06 -9.38 -11.89
N LEU A 125 -21.93 -9.43 -12.61
CA LEU A 125 -21.52 -8.36 -13.51
C LEU A 125 -22.55 -8.15 -14.63
N GLY A 126 -22.99 -9.22 -15.29
CA GLY A 126 -24.00 -9.16 -16.34
C GLY A 126 -25.33 -8.60 -15.84
N LEU A 127 -25.76 -8.99 -14.64
CA LEU A 127 -26.97 -8.47 -13.99
C LEU A 127 -26.84 -6.97 -13.70
N VAL A 128 -25.72 -6.53 -13.13
CA VAL A 128 -25.46 -5.10 -12.88
C VAL A 128 -25.45 -4.32 -14.19
N CYS A 129 -24.80 -4.82 -15.25
CA CYS A 129 -24.82 -4.19 -16.57
C CYS A 129 -26.23 -4.10 -17.15
N ALA A 130 -27.05 -5.14 -17.02
CA ALA A 130 -28.43 -5.15 -17.51
C ALA A 130 -29.30 -4.13 -16.75
N LEU A 131 -29.17 -4.06 -15.43
CA LEU A 131 -29.88 -3.09 -14.59
C LEU A 131 -29.47 -1.66 -14.93
N LEU A 132 -28.18 -1.39 -15.08
CA LEU A 132 -27.68 -0.06 -15.46
C LEU A 132 -28.10 0.33 -16.88
N ALA A 133 -28.11 -0.62 -17.81
CA ALA A 133 -28.59 -0.38 -19.17
C ALA A 133 -30.07 -0.02 -19.22
N ALA A 134 -30.89 -0.65 -18.37
CA ALA A 134 -32.31 -0.33 -18.25
C ALA A 134 -32.55 1.02 -17.54
N ALA A 135 -31.74 1.35 -16.53
CA ALA A 135 -31.91 2.55 -15.72
C ALA A 135 -31.29 3.82 -16.35
N ILE A 136 -30.23 3.68 -17.16
CA ILE A 136 -29.43 4.80 -17.65
C ILE A 136 -29.36 4.73 -19.19
N PRO A 137 -30.11 5.59 -19.91
CA PRO A 137 -30.16 5.57 -21.38
C PRO A 137 -28.79 5.77 -22.06
N THR A 138 -27.87 6.46 -21.39
CA THR A 138 -26.53 6.75 -21.90
C THR A 138 -25.51 5.64 -21.61
N PHE A 139 -25.89 4.57 -20.92
CA PHE A 139 -24.97 3.54 -20.43
C PHE A 139 -24.15 2.90 -21.56
N PHE A 140 -24.80 2.49 -22.66
CA PHE A 140 -24.13 1.87 -23.81
C PHE A 140 -23.67 2.87 -24.89
N THR A 141 -23.64 4.16 -24.59
CA THR A 141 -23.09 5.14 -25.55
C THR A 141 -21.59 4.96 -25.71
N ALA A 142 -21.07 5.21 -26.92
CA ALA A 142 -19.64 5.11 -27.18
C ALA A 142 -18.83 6.04 -26.26
N ALA A 143 -19.33 7.23 -25.97
CA ALA A 143 -18.70 8.18 -25.05
C ALA A 143 -18.58 7.61 -23.63
N ASN A 144 -19.64 7.00 -23.10
CA ASN A 144 -19.59 6.39 -21.78
C ASN A 144 -18.65 5.17 -21.76
N LEU A 145 -18.67 4.34 -22.80
CA LEU A 145 -17.79 3.17 -22.88
C LEU A 145 -16.31 3.56 -22.97
N VAL A 146 -15.98 4.59 -23.75
CA VAL A 146 -14.62 5.16 -23.83
C VAL A 146 -14.20 5.75 -22.48
N ASN A 147 -15.09 6.43 -21.76
CA ASN A 147 -14.80 6.97 -20.44
C ASN A 147 -14.57 5.86 -19.39
N ILE A 148 -15.42 4.82 -19.38
CA ILE A 148 -15.23 3.63 -18.54
C ILE A 148 -13.89 2.98 -18.87
N LEU A 149 -13.59 2.80 -20.15
CA LEU A 149 -12.32 2.21 -20.59
C LEU A 149 -11.13 3.05 -20.12
N ARG A 150 -11.19 4.38 -20.22
CA ARG A 150 -10.13 5.29 -19.71
C ARG A 150 -9.91 5.10 -18.20
N GLN A 151 -10.98 5.09 -17.41
CA GLN A 151 -10.90 4.93 -15.94
C GLN A 151 -10.38 3.55 -15.53
N VAL A 152 -10.89 2.48 -16.17
CA VAL A 152 -10.41 1.12 -15.95
C VAL A 152 -8.95 0.98 -16.35
N SER A 153 -8.50 1.69 -17.39
CA SER A 153 -7.11 1.62 -17.84
C SER A 153 -6.12 2.15 -16.81
N ILE A 154 -6.44 3.27 -16.17
CA ILE A 154 -5.61 3.85 -15.09
C ILE A 154 -5.53 2.86 -13.92
N ASN A 155 -6.67 2.35 -13.45
CA ASN A 155 -6.68 1.38 -12.36
C ASN A 155 -6.00 0.05 -12.73
N GLY A 156 -6.15 -0.38 -13.98
CA GLY A 156 -5.50 -1.58 -14.51
C GLY A 156 -3.98 -1.46 -14.52
N LEU A 157 -3.44 -0.29 -14.86
CA LEU A 157 -2.00 -0.05 -14.88
C LEU A 157 -1.41 -0.18 -13.46
N LEU A 158 -2.10 0.40 -12.48
CA LEU A 158 -1.76 0.25 -11.05
C LEU A 158 -1.87 -1.20 -10.60
N ALA A 159 -2.92 -1.91 -11.02
CA ALA A 159 -3.11 -3.32 -10.70
C ALA A 159 -1.98 -4.20 -11.24
N VAL A 160 -1.42 -3.89 -12.41
CA VAL A 160 -0.23 -4.59 -12.95
C VAL A 160 0.97 -4.40 -12.02
N GLY A 161 1.21 -3.18 -11.54
CA GLY A 161 2.27 -2.90 -10.55
C GLY A 161 2.08 -3.67 -9.24
N VAL A 162 0.87 -3.60 -8.67
CA VAL A 162 0.52 -4.33 -7.43
C VAL A 162 0.63 -5.84 -7.61
N THR A 163 0.30 -6.36 -8.79
CA THR A 163 0.46 -7.80 -9.08
C THR A 163 1.90 -8.24 -8.84
N LEU A 164 2.89 -7.47 -9.30
CA LEU A 164 4.30 -7.79 -9.07
C LEU A 164 4.66 -7.83 -7.59
N VAL A 165 4.14 -6.88 -6.79
CA VAL A 165 4.35 -6.85 -5.34
C VAL A 165 3.69 -8.07 -4.67
N LEU A 166 2.45 -8.39 -5.05
CA LEU A 166 1.70 -9.53 -4.51
C LEU A 166 2.39 -10.86 -4.84
N LEU A 167 2.97 -10.99 -6.03
CA LEU A 167 3.73 -12.18 -6.42
C LEU A 167 4.94 -12.43 -5.52
N THR A 168 5.50 -11.41 -4.88
CA THR A 168 6.59 -11.56 -3.89
C THR A 168 6.10 -11.83 -2.46
N GLY A 169 4.80 -11.97 -2.24
CA GLY A 169 4.17 -12.09 -0.93
C GLY A 169 4.01 -10.76 -0.18
N GLY A 170 4.22 -9.64 -0.87
CA GLY A 170 4.08 -8.29 -0.33
C GLY A 170 2.66 -7.73 -0.49
N VAL A 171 2.45 -6.54 0.06
CA VAL A 171 1.25 -5.72 -0.15
C VAL A 171 1.71 -4.28 -0.39
N ASP A 172 0.99 -3.54 -1.24
CA ASP A 172 1.17 -2.10 -1.39
C ASP A 172 -0.18 -1.38 -1.28
N LEU A 173 -0.33 -0.58 -0.23
CA LEU A 173 -1.50 0.27 0.01
C LEU A 173 -1.27 1.74 -0.36
N SER A 174 -0.02 2.10 -0.68
CA SER A 174 0.39 3.49 -0.92
C SER A 174 0.06 4.00 -2.32
N LEU A 175 -0.20 3.08 -3.27
CA LEU A 175 -0.35 3.36 -4.70
C LEU A 175 -1.20 4.60 -5.02
N GLY A 176 -2.37 4.79 -4.39
CA GLY A 176 -3.23 5.93 -4.69
C GLY A 176 -2.63 7.27 -4.24
N SER A 177 -1.90 7.26 -3.13
CA SER A 177 -1.21 8.47 -2.64
C SER A 177 0.07 8.74 -3.42
N VAL A 178 0.75 7.69 -3.90
CA VAL A 178 1.91 7.82 -4.80
C VAL A 178 1.50 8.40 -6.15
N VAL A 179 0.39 7.92 -6.75
CA VAL A 179 -0.20 8.50 -7.97
C VAL A 179 -0.49 9.99 -7.78
N ALA A 180 -1.06 10.38 -6.63
CA ALA A 180 -1.35 11.78 -6.34
C ALA A 180 -0.07 12.61 -6.25
N LEU A 181 0.96 12.13 -5.55
CA LEU A 181 2.25 12.81 -5.44
C LEU A 181 2.94 12.94 -6.81
N SER A 182 3.06 11.84 -7.55
CA SER A 182 3.67 11.83 -8.88
C SER A 182 2.94 12.73 -9.86
N GLY A 183 1.59 12.72 -9.83
CA GLY A 183 0.76 13.60 -10.63
C GLY A 183 1.00 15.08 -10.31
N VAL A 184 1.10 15.45 -9.04
CA VAL A 184 1.42 16.83 -8.62
C VAL A 184 2.82 17.24 -9.07
N VAL A 185 3.81 16.37 -8.90
CA VAL A 185 5.20 16.63 -9.33
C VAL A 185 5.27 16.82 -10.84
N ALA A 186 4.70 15.90 -11.62
CA ALA A 186 4.67 16.00 -13.08
C ALA A 186 3.92 17.25 -13.55
N ALA A 187 2.73 17.49 -13.00
CA ALA A 187 1.92 18.65 -13.35
C ALA A 187 2.63 19.98 -13.05
N SER A 188 3.39 20.05 -11.96
CA SER A 188 4.14 21.26 -11.57
C SER A 188 5.31 21.60 -12.50
N LEU A 189 5.70 20.66 -13.38
CA LEU A 189 6.75 20.85 -14.38
C LEU A 189 6.19 20.84 -15.81
N ALA A 190 4.86 20.81 -15.95
CA ALA A 190 4.15 20.75 -17.22
C ALA A 190 3.38 22.05 -17.52
N GLN A 191 3.72 23.18 -16.88
CA GLN A 191 3.12 24.47 -17.20
C GLN A 191 3.95 25.21 -18.26
N PRO A 192 3.37 26.24 -18.93
CA PRO A 192 4.10 27.00 -19.94
C PRO A 192 5.37 27.64 -19.36
N GLY A 193 6.53 27.27 -19.91
CA GLY A 193 7.83 27.81 -19.50
C GLY A 193 8.70 26.87 -18.65
N ASP A 194 8.16 25.76 -18.14
CA ASP A 194 8.87 24.85 -17.22
C ASP A 194 9.77 23.80 -17.92
N GLY A 195 9.80 23.82 -19.25
CA GLY A 195 10.64 22.95 -20.07
C GLY A 195 9.87 21.93 -20.91
N PRO A 196 10.55 20.90 -21.44
CA PRO A 196 9.92 19.92 -22.32
C PRO A 196 9.00 18.97 -21.54
N VAL A 197 7.89 18.57 -22.17
CA VAL A 197 6.90 17.62 -21.60
C VAL A 197 7.56 16.33 -21.09
N LEU A 198 8.62 15.87 -21.76
CA LEU A 198 9.36 14.67 -21.35
C LEU A 198 9.96 14.79 -19.95
N LEU A 199 10.40 15.99 -19.54
CA LEU A 199 10.93 16.22 -18.20
C LEU A 199 9.84 16.05 -17.14
N ALA A 200 8.64 16.58 -17.39
CA ALA A 200 7.48 16.42 -16.50
C ALA A 200 7.09 14.93 -16.33
N ILE A 201 7.06 14.18 -17.43
CA ILE A 201 6.79 12.73 -17.40
C ILE A 201 7.87 12.00 -16.59
N ALA A 202 9.15 12.28 -16.88
CA ALA A 202 10.26 11.64 -16.17
C ALA A 202 10.26 11.97 -14.67
N ALA A 203 9.87 13.19 -14.29
CA ALA A 203 9.76 13.59 -12.89
C ALA A 203 8.61 12.88 -12.17
N GLY A 204 7.46 12.69 -12.80
CA GLY A 204 6.34 11.90 -12.24
C GLY A 204 6.72 10.45 -12.01
N ILE A 205 7.24 9.78 -13.06
CA ILE A 205 7.75 8.41 -12.97
C ILE A 205 8.86 8.30 -11.91
N GLY A 206 9.75 9.29 -11.87
CA GLY A 206 10.84 9.37 -10.88
C GLY A 206 10.34 9.48 -9.44
N ALA A 207 9.33 10.31 -9.18
CA ALA A 207 8.70 10.43 -7.86
C ALA A 207 8.05 9.10 -7.44
N GLY A 208 7.33 8.45 -8.36
CA GLY A 208 6.73 7.14 -8.12
C GLY A 208 7.77 6.06 -7.83
N LEU A 209 8.81 5.99 -8.66
CA LEU A 209 9.95 5.10 -8.49
C LEU A 209 10.66 5.33 -7.15
N ALA A 210 10.85 6.58 -6.74
CA ALA A 210 11.46 6.91 -5.45
C ALA A 210 10.62 6.39 -4.28
N CYS A 211 9.30 6.59 -4.30
CA CYS A 211 8.39 6.01 -3.31
C CYS A 211 8.47 4.47 -3.29
N GLY A 212 8.47 3.85 -4.47
CA GLY A 212 8.63 2.40 -4.64
C GLY A 212 9.95 1.88 -4.08
N LEU A 213 11.05 2.58 -4.33
CA LEU A 213 12.38 2.25 -3.79
C LEU A 213 12.42 2.35 -2.26
N VAL A 214 11.80 3.37 -1.67
CA VAL A 214 11.71 3.50 -0.21
C VAL A 214 10.93 2.33 0.38
N ASN A 215 9.73 2.03 -0.15
CA ASN A 215 8.93 0.88 0.28
C ASN A 215 9.71 -0.43 0.13
N GLY A 216 10.28 -0.66 -1.05
CA GLY A 216 11.08 -1.84 -1.36
C GLY A 216 12.28 -1.98 -0.44
N THR A 217 12.97 -0.88 -0.10
CA THR A 217 14.12 -0.91 0.81
C THR A 217 13.71 -1.23 2.24
N LEU A 218 12.64 -0.61 2.74
CA LEU A 218 12.12 -0.88 4.08
C LEU A 218 11.67 -2.33 4.24
N VAL A 219 11.00 -2.88 3.22
CA VAL A 219 10.54 -4.27 3.24
C VAL A 219 11.71 -5.25 3.06
N ALA A 220 12.55 -5.03 2.05
CA ALA A 220 13.56 -6.00 1.62
C ALA A 220 14.82 -6.00 2.49
N HIS A 221 15.28 -4.81 2.94
CA HIS A 221 16.46 -4.66 3.80
C HIS A 221 16.06 -4.42 5.26
N GLY A 222 15.10 -3.54 5.49
CA GLY A 222 14.63 -3.20 6.84
C GLY A 222 13.82 -4.30 7.51
N ARG A 223 13.39 -5.34 6.76
CA ARG A 223 12.51 -6.42 7.23
C ARG A 223 11.24 -5.91 7.91
N VAL A 224 10.79 -4.71 7.52
CA VAL A 224 9.54 -4.12 7.98
C VAL A 224 8.40 -4.85 7.28
N ALA A 225 7.31 -5.11 8.01
CA ALA A 225 6.13 -5.71 7.42
C ALA A 225 5.59 -4.83 6.26
N PRO A 226 5.33 -5.39 5.07
CA PRO A 226 4.85 -4.67 3.88
C PRO A 226 3.69 -3.70 4.13
N PHE A 227 2.73 -4.14 4.93
CA PHE A 227 1.56 -3.35 5.30
C PHE A 227 1.94 -2.08 6.05
N ILE A 228 2.87 -2.16 7.02
CA ILE A 228 3.30 -1.01 7.83
C ILE A 228 4.09 -0.02 6.96
N ALA A 229 5.04 -0.52 6.16
CA ALA A 229 5.85 0.33 5.29
C ALA A 229 4.96 1.11 4.31
N THR A 230 4.02 0.42 3.66
CA THR A 230 3.16 1.05 2.65
C THR A 230 2.05 1.91 3.23
N LEU A 231 1.52 1.63 4.43
CA LEU A 231 0.65 2.58 5.13
C LEU A 231 1.39 3.87 5.53
N GLY A 232 2.64 3.75 5.98
CA GLY A 232 3.50 4.89 6.26
C GLY A 232 3.73 5.73 5.01
N MET A 233 4.10 5.09 3.90
CA MET A 233 4.28 5.75 2.60
C MET A 233 2.99 6.37 2.08
N MET A 234 1.85 5.72 2.26
CA MET A 234 0.55 6.28 1.89
C MET A 234 0.33 7.63 2.58
N THR A 235 0.59 7.69 3.88
CA THR A 235 0.45 8.93 4.67
C THR A 235 1.47 9.98 4.24
N ALA A 236 2.73 9.59 4.07
CA ALA A 236 3.82 10.48 3.67
C ALA A 236 3.59 11.08 2.27
N ALA A 237 3.33 10.24 1.27
CA ALA A 237 3.10 10.67 -0.12
C ALA A 237 1.88 11.59 -0.22
N ARG A 238 0.80 11.28 0.49
CA ARG A 238 -0.39 12.14 0.54
C ARG A 238 -0.09 13.49 1.20
N GLY A 239 0.65 13.49 2.30
CA GLY A 239 1.08 14.72 2.97
C GLY A 239 1.99 15.58 2.08
N LEU A 240 2.97 14.96 1.43
CA LEU A 240 3.86 15.63 0.48
C LEU A 240 3.10 16.20 -0.71
N ALA A 241 2.14 15.47 -1.29
CA ALA A 241 1.31 15.96 -2.37
C ALA A 241 0.50 17.21 -1.95
N LEU A 242 -0.04 17.22 -0.72
CA LEU A 242 -0.77 18.36 -0.17
C LEU A 242 0.14 19.57 0.07
N VAL A 243 1.31 19.36 0.67
CA VAL A 243 2.28 20.44 0.94
C VAL A 243 2.80 21.03 -0.37
N TRP A 244 3.17 20.18 -1.33
CA TRP A 244 3.70 20.60 -2.64
C TRP A 244 2.69 21.39 -3.45
N SER A 245 1.44 20.92 -3.50
CA SER A 245 0.36 21.58 -4.23
C SER A 245 -0.27 22.76 -3.50
N GLY A 246 0.11 22.99 -2.23
CA GLY A 246 -0.60 23.90 -1.34
C GLY A 246 -2.08 23.53 -1.14
N GLY A 247 -2.43 22.26 -1.31
CA GLY A 247 -3.80 21.75 -1.25
C GLY A 247 -4.70 22.18 -2.42
N ARG A 248 -4.12 22.65 -3.53
CA ARG A 248 -4.87 23.14 -4.71
C ARG A 248 -4.55 22.32 -5.96
N PRO A 249 -5.49 22.16 -6.90
CA PRO A 249 -5.19 21.51 -8.18
C PRO A 249 -4.12 22.28 -8.97
N VAL A 250 -3.10 21.58 -9.45
CA VAL A 250 -2.14 22.15 -10.41
C VAL A 250 -2.83 22.24 -11.77
N SER A 251 -2.96 23.48 -12.27
CA SER A 251 -3.76 23.80 -13.46
C SER A 251 -2.89 24.38 -14.58
N ASN A 252 -3.49 24.73 -15.72
CA ASN A 252 -2.79 25.36 -16.85
C ASN A 252 -1.65 24.49 -17.42
N LEU A 253 -1.96 23.22 -17.69
CA LEU A 253 -1.01 22.25 -18.24
C LEU A 253 -0.88 22.43 -19.76
N VAL A 254 0.33 22.27 -20.28
CA VAL A 254 0.58 22.36 -21.73
C VAL A 254 -0.20 21.27 -22.49
N PRO A 255 -0.71 21.55 -23.71
CA PRO A 255 -1.50 20.57 -24.47
C PRO A 255 -0.80 19.24 -24.71
N GLY A 256 0.53 19.24 -24.88
CA GLY A 256 1.31 18.02 -25.06
C GLY A 256 1.27 17.08 -23.85
N PHE A 257 1.14 17.62 -22.64
CA PHE A 257 1.01 16.82 -21.41
C PHE A 257 -0.44 16.32 -21.23
N THR A 258 -1.44 17.18 -21.44
CA THR A 258 -2.85 16.77 -21.32
C THR A 258 -3.27 15.77 -22.39
N ALA A 259 -2.63 15.79 -23.57
CA ALA A 259 -2.84 14.82 -24.63
C ALA A 259 -2.59 13.37 -24.18
N LEU A 260 -1.70 13.12 -23.20
CA LEU A 260 -1.42 11.78 -22.67
C LEU A 260 -2.65 11.13 -22.01
N GLY A 261 -3.52 11.96 -21.42
CA GLY A 261 -4.79 11.54 -20.85
C GLY A 261 -5.93 11.47 -21.88
N GLY A 262 -5.68 11.87 -23.12
CA GLY A 262 -6.65 11.98 -24.21
C GLY A 262 -6.82 10.71 -25.02
N ASP A 263 -7.24 10.89 -26.28
CA ASP A 263 -7.64 9.81 -27.18
C ASP A 263 -6.76 9.75 -28.42
N TRP A 264 -6.41 8.53 -28.83
CA TRP A 264 -5.85 8.24 -30.14
C TRP A 264 -6.97 7.73 -31.04
N GLY A 265 -7.56 8.63 -31.83
CA GLY A 265 -8.75 8.32 -32.63
C GLY A 265 -9.94 8.00 -31.73
N ARG A 266 -10.36 6.73 -31.68
CA ARG A 266 -11.50 6.26 -30.86
C ARG A 266 -11.08 5.55 -29.57
N LEU A 267 -9.78 5.35 -29.36
CA LEU A 267 -9.26 4.59 -28.22
C LEU A 267 -8.54 5.53 -27.25
N PRO A 268 -8.82 5.44 -25.93
CA PRO A 268 -8.05 6.17 -24.92
C PRO A 268 -6.57 5.78 -24.97
N ILE A 269 -5.69 6.77 -24.97
CA ILE A 269 -4.23 6.53 -24.84
C ILE A 269 -3.90 5.72 -23.57
N PRO A 270 -4.54 5.96 -22.40
CA PRO A 270 -4.34 5.12 -21.22
C PRO A 270 -4.63 3.64 -21.46
N ALA A 271 -5.59 3.30 -22.33
CA ALA A 271 -5.92 1.91 -22.66
C ALA A 271 -4.84 1.25 -23.50
N LEU A 272 -4.24 2.00 -24.43
CA LEU A 272 -3.10 1.53 -25.23
C LEU A 272 -1.86 1.32 -24.35
N LEU A 273 -1.60 2.24 -23.41
CA LEU A 273 -0.54 2.10 -22.42
C LEU A 273 -0.75 0.87 -21.54
N LEU A 274 -1.96 0.67 -21.02
CA LEU A 274 -2.31 -0.53 -20.26
C LEU A 274 -2.04 -1.80 -21.07
N ALA A 275 -2.51 -1.86 -22.33
CA ALA A 275 -2.32 -3.03 -23.18
C ALA A 275 -0.83 -3.33 -23.40
N GLY A 276 -0.03 -2.30 -23.72
CA GLY A 276 1.40 -2.42 -23.93
C GLY A 276 2.15 -2.87 -22.67
N VAL A 277 1.88 -2.23 -21.53
CA VAL A 277 2.52 -2.58 -20.25
C VAL A 277 2.09 -3.97 -19.77
N THR A 278 0.81 -4.32 -19.90
CA THR A 278 0.32 -5.66 -19.54
C THR A 278 0.99 -6.72 -20.40
N LEU A 279 1.11 -6.50 -21.71
CA LEU A 279 1.81 -7.41 -22.61
C LEU A 279 3.29 -7.53 -22.22
N ALA A 280 3.97 -6.42 -21.96
CA ALA A 280 5.37 -6.42 -21.55
C ALA A 280 5.58 -7.18 -20.23
N VAL A 281 4.74 -6.92 -19.22
CA VAL A 281 4.81 -7.61 -17.91
C VAL A 281 4.42 -9.08 -18.05
N TRP A 282 3.44 -9.42 -18.89
CA TRP A 282 3.08 -10.81 -19.16
C TRP A 282 4.22 -11.58 -19.83
N VAL A 283 4.89 -10.98 -20.82
CA VAL A 283 6.10 -11.57 -21.42
C VAL A 283 7.20 -11.69 -20.37
N PHE A 284 7.43 -10.65 -19.58
CA PHE A 284 8.43 -10.66 -18.51
C PHE A 284 8.19 -11.82 -17.52
N LEU A 285 6.96 -11.95 -17.01
CA LEU A 285 6.61 -12.97 -16.02
C LEU A 285 6.72 -14.40 -16.59
N ASN A 286 6.30 -14.61 -17.84
CA ASN A 286 6.25 -15.96 -18.43
C ASN A 286 7.54 -16.39 -19.15
N ARG A 287 8.31 -15.44 -19.68
CA ARG A 287 9.47 -15.74 -20.54
C ARG A 287 10.82 -15.47 -19.89
N THR A 288 10.89 -14.76 -18.75
CA THR A 288 12.18 -14.43 -18.11
C THR A 288 12.47 -15.27 -16.86
N ARG A 289 13.76 -15.36 -16.50
CA ARG A 289 14.20 -15.96 -15.22
C ARG A 289 13.73 -15.14 -14.02
N TRP A 290 13.77 -13.81 -14.14
CA TRP A 290 13.30 -12.88 -13.12
C TRP A 290 11.83 -13.08 -12.78
N GLY A 291 10.97 -13.29 -13.79
CA GLY A 291 9.57 -13.65 -13.58
C GLY A 291 9.38 -14.88 -12.70
N ARG A 292 10.11 -15.97 -12.98
CA ARG A 292 10.10 -17.19 -12.15
C ARG A 292 10.62 -16.94 -10.73
N HIS A 293 11.63 -16.07 -10.58
CA HIS A 293 12.14 -15.69 -9.26
C HIS A 293 11.10 -14.94 -8.43
N LEU A 294 10.24 -14.09 -9.02
CA LEU A 294 9.13 -13.47 -8.27
C LEU A 294 8.22 -14.54 -7.65
N TYR A 295 7.74 -15.49 -8.44
CA TYR A 295 6.88 -16.59 -7.94
C TYR A 295 7.58 -17.45 -6.88
N ALA A 296 8.86 -17.77 -7.08
CA ALA A 296 9.63 -18.55 -6.13
C ALA A 296 9.74 -17.83 -4.78
N VAL A 297 10.04 -16.52 -4.80
CA VAL A 297 10.12 -15.69 -3.60
C VAL A 297 8.79 -15.61 -2.87
N GLY A 298 7.68 -15.42 -3.58
CA GLY A 298 6.34 -15.39 -2.97
C GLY A 298 5.90 -16.72 -2.37
N SER A 299 6.31 -17.85 -2.95
CA SER A 299 5.99 -19.17 -2.41
C SER A 299 6.74 -19.49 -1.12
N SER A 300 8.05 -19.20 -1.06
CA SER A 300 8.87 -19.35 0.13
C SER A 300 10.18 -18.59 -0.03
N ALA A 301 10.30 -17.46 0.68
CA ALA A 301 11.53 -16.68 0.70
C ALA A 301 12.74 -17.47 1.27
N ALA A 302 12.51 -18.42 2.18
CA ALA A 302 13.57 -19.26 2.73
C ALA A 302 14.11 -20.25 1.69
N ALA A 303 13.22 -20.93 0.96
CA ALA A 303 13.61 -21.85 -0.11
C ALA A 303 14.28 -21.11 -1.27
N ALA A 304 13.77 -19.92 -1.64
CA ALA A 304 14.37 -19.07 -2.66
C ALA A 304 15.82 -18.69 -2.31
N ARG A 305 16.10 -18.31 -1.04
CA ARG A 305 17.46 -18.02 -0.58
C ARG A 305 18.37 -19.25 -0.63
N ALA A 306 17.88 -20.42 -0.22
CA ALA A 306 18.64 -21.66 -0.30
C ALA A 306 18.98 -22.04 -1.75
N ALA A 307 18.11 -21.68 -2.71
CA ALA A 307 18.34 -21.83 -4.14
C ALA A 307 19.21 -20.71 -4.76
N GLY A 308 19.82 -19.84 -3.96
CA GLY A 308 20.69 -18.75 -4.43
C GLY A 308 19.96 -17.55 -5.05
N ILE A 309 18.65 -17.44 -4.90
CA ILE A 309 17.86 -16.31 -5.41
C ILE A 309 17.95 -15.14 -4.41
N SER A 310 18.29 -13.95 -4.91
CA SER A 310 18.35 -12.72 -4.12
C SER A 310 16.93 -12.20 -3.80
N VAL A 311 16.31 -12.72 -2.73
CA VAL A 311 14.99 -12.27 -2.25
C VAL A 311 14.90 -10.74 -2.15
N THR A 312 15.94 -10.13 -1.58
CA THR A 312 16.00 -8.68 -1.39
C THR A 312 15.97 -7.92 -2.71
N GLY A 313 16.72 -8.38 -3.71
CA GLY A 313 16.73 -7.76 -5.05
C GLY A 313 15.39 -7.90 -5.76
N ILE A 314 14.73 -9.06 -5.61
CA ILE A 314 13.41 -9.32 -6.21
C ILE A 314 12.33 -8.43 -5.58
N GLN A 315 12.32 -8.31 -4.25
CA GLN A 315 11.37 -7.43 -3.57
C GLN A 315 11.62 -5.96 -3.92
N LEU A 316 12.88 -5.51 -3.89
CA LEU A 316 13.22 -4.13 -4.28
C LEU A 316 12.77 -3.82 -5.71
N PHE A 317 13.03 -4.72 -6.65
CA PHE A 317 12.58 -4.59 -8.03
C PHE A 317 11.05 -4.50 -8.13
N ALA A 318 10.32 -5.39 -7.47
CA ALA A 318 8.86 -5.43 -7.52
C ALA A 318 8.22 -4.11 -7.01
N TYR A 319 8.67 -3.61 -5.85
CA TYR A 319 8.18 -2.34 -5.30
C TYR A 319 8.61 -1.13 -6.14
N SER A 320 9.82 -1.13 -6.68
CA SER A 320 10.32 -0.04 -7.54
C SER A 320 9.51 0.05 -8.84
N LEU A 321 9.26 -1.08 -9.49
CA LEU A 321 8.46 -1.12 -10.71
C LEU A 321 6.99 -0.78 -10.45
N CYS A 322 6.43 -1.21 -9.31
CA CYS A 322 5.09 -0.80 -8.88
C CYS A 322 5.00 0.73 -8.69
N GLY A 323 6.00 1.33 -8.02
CA GLY A 323 6.09 2.78 -7.86
C GLY A 323 6.26 3.51 -9.19
N ALA A 324 7.10 3.01 -10.09
CA ALA A 324 7.29 3.59 -11.41
C ALA A 324 6.03 3.54 -12.29
N LEU A 325 5.22 2.49 -12.19
CA LEU A 325 3.94 2.39 -12.89
C LEU A 325 2.84 3.27 -12.28
N ALA A 326 2.99 3.64 -11.01
CA ALA A 326 2.12 4.60 -10.34
C ALA A 326 2.49 6.06 -10.65
N GLY A 327 3.71 6.32 -11.10
CA GLY A 327 4.18 7.64 -11.50
C GLY A 327 3.89 7.96 -12.95
#